data_AF-A0A124GRD3-F1
#
_entry.id   AF-A0A124GRD3-F1
#
_cell.length_a   1.000
_cell.length_b   1.000
_cell.length_c   1.000
_cell.angle_alpha   90.00
_cell.angle_beta   90.00
_cell.angle_gamma   90.00
#
_symmetry.space_group_name_H-M   'P 1'
#
loop_
_entity.id
_entity.type
_entity.pdbx_description
1 polymer ?
#
loop_
_entity_poly.entity_id
_entity_poly.type
_entity_poly.pdbx_seq_one_letter_code
_entity_poly.pdbx_strand_id
1 'polypeptide(L)'
;MYQQMKQEQMDMINSEPEGLSWEVVQRLDSLKKIQASFDELGNDSGNTPNVQAIMAAYRSGDLVWDEHSVTCWAHGKLMAGPMEMDMKELLAFSQEHGPHGVWVEGMDDYNPEPMNLFLTLRPVLFGHAMHQFTVSIRNPNTWKKNTWQHTMHLTVLEDTGASAMKIFQQDRVNLERLSGASLPVIGATSMSTAGGLVQADNVLLHVNMFHNGQAMLPRWIEIRACIGRQTPNTDPAGVRLGGVWLHHMLYCLSAPDNTGNMHVGTNLQEILANLPPCNPASANPPPTPRRRI
;
A
#
# COMPACT_ATOMS: atom_id res chain seq x y z
N MET A 1 17.78 -22.36 -10.70
CA MET A 1 17.18 -21.39 -9.75
C MET A 1 18.26 -20.73 -8.88
N TYR A 2 18.93 -21.42 -7.93
CA TYR A 2 19.98 -20.82 -7.10
C TYR A 2 21.15 -20.17 -7.88
N GLN A 3 21.69 -20.86 -8.89
CA GLN A 3 22.77 -20.31 -9.73
C GLN A 3 22.32 -19.10 -10.56
N GLN A 4 21.04 -19.06 -10.95
CA GLN A 4 20.46 -17.96 -11.72
C GLN A 4 20.26 -16.73 -10.84
N MET A 5 19.73 -16.89 -9.62
CA MET A 5 19.61 -15.80 -8.64
C MET A 5 20.97 -15.22 -8.27
N LYS A 6 22.00 -16.06 -8.16
CA LYS A 6 23.37 -15.61 -7.89
C LYS A 6 23.97 -14.83 -9.06
N GLN A 7 23.68 -15.25 -10.29
CA GLN A 7 24.10 -14.52 -11.48
C GLN A 7 23.40 -13.15 -11.58
N GLU A 8 22.09 -13.10 -11.39
CA GLU A 8 21.31 -11.86 -11.37
C GLU A 8 21.81 -10.89 -10.29
N GLN A 9 22.14 -11.39 -9.09
CA GLN A 9 22.78 -10.59 -8.05
C GLN A 9 24.14 -10.04 -8.48
N MET A 10 25.01 -10.87 -9.06
CA MET A 10 26.32 -10.41 -9.57
C MET A 10 26.15 -9.37 -10.68
N ASP A 11 25.19 -9.56 -11.59
CA ASP A 11 24.92 -8.65 -12.68
C ASP A 11 24.44 -7.28 -12.16
N MET A 12 23.58 -7.25 -11.13
CA MET A 12 23.17 -6.00 -10.49
C MET A 12 24.33 -5.29 -9.79
N ILE A 13 25.16 -6.01 -9.03
CA ILE A 13 26.35 -5.44 -8.36
C ILE A 13 27.31 -4.85 -9.41
N ASN A 14 27.58 -5.59 -10.48
CA ASN A 14 28.47 -5.14 -11.56
C ASN A 14 27.90 -3.96 -12.37
N SER A 15 26.60 -3.67 -12.24
CA SER A 15 25.95 -2.55 -12.92
C SER A 15 26.06 -1.21 -12.18
N GLU A 16 26.67 -1.21 -10.99
CA GLU A 16 26.80 -0.04 -10.10
C GLU A 16 28.26 0.15 -9.64
N PRO A 17 28.63 1.35 -9.13
CA PRO A 17 29.96 1.60 -8.58
C PRO A 17 30.36 0.63 -7.45
N GLU A 18 31.64 0.32 -7.36
CA GLU A 18 32.18 -0.51 -6.26
C GLU A 18 31.98 0.17 -4.89
N GLY A 19 31.73 -0.63 -3.86
CA GLY A 19 31.63 -0.16 -2.46
C GLY A 19 30.22 0.17 -1.98
N LEU A 20 29.19 0.03 -2.81
CA LEU A 20 27.80 0.17 -2.39
C LEU A 20 27.32 -1.05 -1.58
N SER A 21 26.45 -0.80 -0.59
CA SER A 21 25.79 -1.87 0.15
C SER A 21 24.78 -2.61 -0.75
N TRP A 22 24.42 -3.83 -0.37
CA TRP A 22 23.48 -4.63 -1.15
C TRP A 22 22.09 -3.99 -1.22
N GLU A 23 21.64 -3.38 -0.13
CA GLU A 23 20.38 -2.65 -0.02
C GLU A 23 20.33 -1.48 -1.00
N VAL A 24 21.42 -0.71 -1.09
CA VAL A 24 21.56 0.39 -2.03
C VAL A 24 21.53 -0.11 -3.48
N VAL A 25 22.22 -1.21 -3.80
CA VAL A 25 22.19 -1.81 -5.14
C VAL A 25 20.77 -2.26 -5.52
N GLN A 26 20.04 -2.91 -4.62
CA GLN A 26 18.65 -3.31 -4.86
C GLN A 26 17.71 -2.11 -5.05
N ARG A 27 17.95 -1.04 -4.28
CA ARG A 27 17.18 0.20 -4.41
C ARG A 27 17.45 0.90 -5.73
N LEU A 28 18.72 0.97 -6.17
CA LEU A 28 19.12 1.54 -7.46
C LEU A 28 18.50 0.80 -8.65
N ASP A 29 18.46 -0.54 -8.61
CA ASP A 29 17.76 -1.34 -9.63
C ASP A 29 16.26 -1.00 -9.67
N SER A 30 15.63 -0.85 -8.51
CA SER A 30 14.22 -0.43 -8.42
C SER A 30 13.99 0.97 -9.03
N LEU A 31 14.87 1.93 -8.73
CA LEU A 31 14.79 3.30 -9.26
C LEU A 31 14.98 3.34 -10.79
N LYS A 32 15.89 2.52 -11.35
CA LYS A 32 16.06 2.37 -12.82
C LYS A 32 14.77 1.89 -13.49
N LYS A 33 14.11 0.89 -12.91
CA LYS A 33 12.83 0.35 -13.43
C LYS A 33 11.69 1.37 -13.32
N ILE A 34 11.67 2.16 -12.25
CA ILE A 34 10.72 3.27 -12.08
C ILE A 34 10.95 4.33 -13.17
N GLN A 35 12.20 4.76 -13.39
CA GLN A 35 12.53 5.73 -14.43
C GLN A 35 12.15 5.22 -15.83
N ALA A 36 12.47 3.96 -16.17
CA ALA A 36 12.09 3.37 -17.45
C ALA A 36 10.56 3.42 -17.69
N SER A 37 9.76 3.20 -16.63
CA SER A 37 8.29 3.30 -16.74
C SER A 37 7.77 4.73 -16.95
N PHE A 38 8.50 5.73 -16.46
CA PHE A 38 8.19 7.14 -16.72
C PHE A 38 8.42 7.47 -18.20
N ASP A 39 9.53 6.97 -18.76
CA ASP A 39 9.87 7.15 -20.17
C ASP A 39 8.89 6.42 -21.11
N GLU A 40 8.47 5.20 -20.76
CA GLU A 40 7.55 4.38 -21.58
C GLU A 40 6.09 4.83 -21.51
N LEU A 41 5.58 5.16 -20.32
CA LEU A 41 4.15 5.40 -20.09
C LEU A 41 3.79 6.89 -20.02
N GLY A 42 4.79 7.77 -19.89
CA GLY A 42 4.59 9.20 -19.64
C GLY A 42 3.94 9.49 -18.28
N ASN A 43 3.60 10.77 -18.04
CA ASN A 43 2.93 11.25 -16.83
C ASN A 43 3.66 10.84 -15.52
N ASP A 44 4.93 11.21 -15.40
CA ASP A 44 5.79 10.96 -14.22
C ASP A 44 5.39 11.77 -12.98
N SER A 45 4.35 12.60 -13.08
CA SER A 45 3.97 13.57 -12.05
C SER A 45 5.14 14.47 -11.62
N GLY A 46 6.09 14.76 -12.52
CA GLY A 46 7.27 15.59 -12.26
C GLY A 46 8.38 14.92 -11.43
N ASN A 47 8.35 13.58 -11.28
CA ASN A 47 9.30 12.85 -10.42
C ASN A 47 10.58 12.39 -11.10
N THR A 48 10.71 12.49 -12.43
CA THR A 48 11.97 12.11 -13.12
C THR A 48 13.20 12.80 -12.53
N PRO A 49 13.19 14.11 -12.23
CA PRO A 49 14.33 14.78 -11.59
C PRO A 49 14.65 14.21 -10.19
N ASN A 50 13.63 13.84 -9.39
CA ASN A 50 13.84 13.26 -8.07
C ASN A 50 14.53 11.90 -8.17
N VAL A 51 14.03 11.02 -9.04
CA VAL A 51 14.60 9.68 -9.23
C VAL A 51 16.07 9.78 -9.68
N GLN A 52 16.38 10.68 -10.61
CA GLN A 52 17.74 10.91 -11.06
C GLN A 52 18.65 11.42 -9.94
N ALA A 53 18.17 12.38 -9.14
CA ALA A 53 18.93 12.95 -8.02
C ALA A 53 19.20 11.92 -6.91
N ILE A 54 18.21 11.10 -6.57
CA ILE A 54 18.35 10.04 -5.55
C ILE A 54 19.36 8.98 -6.00
N MET A 55 19.28 8.53 -7.26
CA MET A 55 20.27 7.59 -7.80
C MET A 55 21.69 8.17 -7.76
N ALA A 56 21.85 9.47 -8.07
CA ALA A 56 23.14 10.13 -7.99
C ALA A 56 23.67 10.23 -6.55
N ALA A 57 22.79 10.50 -5.58
CA ALA A 57 23.14 10.58 -4.17
C ALA A 57 23.58 9.22 -3.59
N TYR A 58 22.89 8.13 -3.95
CA TYR A 58 23.33 6.78 -3.58
C TYR A 58 24.69 6.42 -4.21
N ARG A 59 24.89 6.71 -5.50
CA ARG A 59 26.14 6.39 -6.21
C ARG A 59 27.36 7.19 -5.72
N SER A 60 27.13 8.39 -5.21
CA SER A 60 28.19 9.24 -4.62
C SER A 60 28.47 8.92 -3.16
N GLY A 61 27.56 8.21 -2.48
CA GLY A 61 27.62 7.96 -1.04
C GLY A 61 27.05 9.09 -0.18
N ASP A 62 26.50 10.15 -0.80
CA ASP A 62 25.83 11.26 -0.11
C ASP A 62 24.50 10.84 0.54
N LEU A 63 23.92 9.74 0.06
CA LEU A 63 22.76 9.09 0.65
C LEU A 63 23.11 7.64 1.00
N VAL A 64 22.81 7.26 2.23
CA VAL A 64 22.97 5.89 2.76
C VAL A 64 21.58 5.35 3.08
N TRP A 65 21.33 4.07 2.78
CA TRP A 65 20.08 3.42 3.15
C TRP A 65 20.03 3.21 4.67
N ASP A 66 18.95 3.69 5.29
CA ASP A 66 18.65 3.51 6.70
C ASP A 66 17.15 3.18 6.85
N GLU A 67 16.84 2.10 7.56
CA GLU A 67 15.48 1.59 7.74
C GLU A 67 14.65 2.41 8.74
N HIS A 68 15.28 3.34 9.47
CA HIS A 68 14.60 4.15 10.50
C HIS A 68 14.49 5.63 10.15
N SER A 69 15.00 6.05 8.99
CA SER A 69 14.97 7.46 8.59
C SER A 69 14.48 7.66 7.16
N VAL A 70 13.87 8.81 6.94
CA VAL A 70 13.39 9.25 5.64
C VAL A 70 14.15 10.46 5.14
N THR A 71 14.25 10.60 3.82
CA THR A 71 14.68 11.84 3.17
C THR A 71 13.60 12.36 2.22
N CYS A 72 13.38 13.67 2.26
CA CYS A 72 12.34 14.35 1.48
C CYS A 72 12.98 15.11 0.32
N TRP A 73 12.49 14.86 -0.90
CA TRP A 73 13.02 15.41 -2.14
C TRP A 73 11.93 16.17 -2.90
N ALA A 74 12.30 17.30 -3.48
CA ALA A 74 11.42 18.06 -4.36
C ALA A 74 12.19 18.57 -5.59
N HIS A 75 11.64 18.35 -6.77
CA HIS A 75 12.17 18.82 -8.06
C HIS A 75 13.67 18.53 -8.28
N GLY A 76 14.14 17.36 -7.88
CA GLY A 76 15.52 16.90 -8.03
C GLY A 76 16.48 17.38 -6.96
N LYS A 77 15.98 17.88 -5.83
CA LYS A 77 16.80 18.37 -4.70
C LYS A 77 16.40 17.70 -3.40
N LEU A 78 17.39 17.37 -2.58
CA LEU A 78 17.18 17.00 -1.19
C LEU A 78 16.73 18.25 -0.43
N MET A 79 15.55 18.17 0.18
CA MET A 79 14.94 19.29 0.91
C MET A 79 15.08 19.14 2.41
N ALA A 80 14.94 17.91 2.92
CA ALA A 80 15.04 17.60 4.34
C ALA A 80 15.46 16.14 4.58
N GLY A 81 15.98 15.87 5.78
CA GLY A 81 16.44 14.57 6.24
C GLY A 81 17.96 14.41 6.25
N PRO A 82 18.48 13.28 6.77
CA PRO A 82 17.73 12.15 7.34
C PRO A 82 16.99 12.53 8.63
N MET A 83 15.74 12.08 8.77
CA MET A 83 14.85 12.38 9.91
C MET A 83 13.92 11.20 10.21
N GLU A 84 13.36 11.14 11.42
CA GLU A 84 12.34 10.16 11.76
C GLU A 84 11.05 10.38 10.94
N MET A 85 10.34 9.30 10.64
CA MET A 85 9.11 9.35 9.84
C MET A 85 7.92 9.88 10.66
N ASP A 86 7.56 11.15 10.45
CA ASP A 86 6.30 11.73 10.96
C ASP A 86 5.34 12.06 9.81
N MET A 87 4.18 11.38 9.80
CA MET A 87 3.19 11.54 8.73
C MET A 87 2.62 12.96 8.61
N LYS A 88 2.54 13.74 9.71
CA LYS A 88 2.06 15.13 9.65
C LYS A 88 3.09 16.03 8.98
N GLU A 89 4.38 15.81 9.24
CA GLU A 89 5.47 16.52 8.58
C GLU A 89 5.51 16.20 7.08
N LEU A 90 5.34 14.93 6.70
CA LEU A 90 5.28 14.52 5.29
C LEU A 90 4.07 15.12 4.55
N LEU A 91 2.90 15.17 5.21
CA LEU A 91 1.72 15.82 4.64
C LEU A 91 1.95 17.33 4.45
N ALA A 92 2.57 18.00 5.43
CA ALA A 92 2.91 19.41 5.33
C ALA A 92 3.91 19.68 4.19
N PHE A 93 4.93 18.81 4.04
CA PHE A 93 5.91 18.86 2.97
C PHE A 93 5.25 18.76 1.58
N SER A 94 4.33 17.80 1.40
CA SER A 94 3.57 17.66 0.15
C SER A 94 2.69 18.88 -0.15
N GLN A 95 2.12 19.53 0.87
CA GLN A 95 1.33 20.74 0.70
C GLN A 95 2.17 21.95 0.31
N GLU A 96 3.40 22.05 0.82
CA GLU A 96 4.33 23.15 0.53
C GLU A 96 4.89 23.08 -0.91
N HIS A 97 5.31 21.89 -1.35
CA HIS A 97 5.98 21.72 -2.64
C HIS A 97 5.04 21.30 -3.78
N GLY A 98 3.76 21.13 -3.49
CA GLY A 98 2.72 20.86 -4.47
C GLY A 98 2.54 19.37 -4.78
N PRO A 99 1.50 19.03 -5.56
CA PRO A 99 1.10 17.63 -5.80
C PRO A 99 2.01 16.87 -6.79
N HIS A 100 3.04 17.52 -7.32
CA HIS A 100 3.91 16.99 -8.36
C HIS A 100 5.38 17.25 -8.02
N GLY A 101 6.24 16.28 -8.33
CA GLY A 101 7.67 16.38 -8.12
C GLY A 101 8.10 16.30 -6.66
N VAL A 102 7.35 15.59 -5.82
CA VAL A 102 7.64 15.33 -4.41
C VAL A 102 7.90 13.84 -4.20
N TRP A 103 8.96 13.50 -3.47
CA TRP A 103 9.36 12.12 -3.20
C TRP A 103 9.85 11.97 -1.75
N VAL A 104 9.41 10.90 -1.08
CA VAL A 104 9.91 10.54 0.26
C VAL A 104 10.59 9.18 0.15
N GLU A 105 11.89 9.14 0.44
CA GLU A 105 12.71 7.93 0.39
C GLU A 105 12.84 7.35 1.80
N GLY A 106 12.61 6.03 1.99
CA GLY A 106 12.77 5.33 3.29
C GLY A 106 11.49 5.09 4.11
N MET A 107 10.29 5.21 3.51
CA MET A 107 9.01 5.45 4.20
C MET A 107 8.25 4.24 4.81
N ASP A 108 8.90 3.12 5.13
CA ASP A 108 8.20 1.92 5.65
C ASP A 108 8.69 1.57 7.09
N ASP A 109 7.86 1.68 8.18
CA ASP A 109 7.69 0.71 9.32
C ASP A 109 6.69 1.14 10.47
N TYR A 110 6.69 0.41 11.64
CA TYR A 110 5.58 -0.18 12.43
C TYR A 110 4.92 0.60 13.63
N ASN A 111 3.60 0.37 13.81
CA ASN A 111 2.72 0.48 14.99
C ASN A 111 1.93 1.78 15.33
N PRO A 112 0.59 1.64 15.47
CA PRO A 112 -0.27 2.54 16.25
C PRO A 112 -1.17 1.90 17.33
N GLU A 113 -1.67 2.74 18.26
CA GLU A 113 -2.42 2.47 19.51
C GLU A 113 -3.92 2.02 19.37
N PRO A 114 -4.51 1.36 20.41
CA PRO A 114 -5.80 0.63 20.31
C PRO A 114 -7.10 1.44 20.56
N MET A 115 -8.22 1.03 19.93
CA MET A 115 -9.61 1.44 20.29
C MET A 115 -10.69 0.50 19.73
N ASN A 116 -11.72 0.16 20.53
CA ASN A 116 -12.75 -0.90 20.31
C ASN A 116 -13.47 -0.92 18.94
N LEU A 117 -13.52 -2.11 18.35
CA LEU A 117 -14.13 -2.47 17.06
C LEU A 117 -14.30 -4.00 17.03
N PHE A 118 -15.45 -4.48 16.55
CA PHE A 118 -15.69 -5.88 16.17
C PHE A 118 -16.50 -5.96 14.86
N LEU A 119 -16.02 -6.76 13.90
CA LEU A 119 -16.64 -7.01 12.59
C LEU A 119 -16.42 -8.47 12.19
N THR A 120 -17.42 -9.08 11.53
CA THR A 120 -17.29 -10.44 10.95
C THR A 120 -17.43 -10.37 9.44
N LEU A 121 -16.38 -10.78 8.72
CA LEU A 121 -16.32 -10.87 7.26
C LEU A 121 -16.65 -12.29 6.81
N ARG A 122 -17.51 -12.42 5.82
CA ARG A 122 -17.88 -13.72 5.20
C ARG A 122 -17.06 -13.99 3.95
N PRO A 123 -16.76 -15.27 3.62
CA PRO A 123 -16.04 -15.60 2.40
C PRO A 123 -16.89 -15.29 1.16
N VAL A 124 -16.25 -14.77 0.11
CA VAL A 124 -16.93 -14.30 -1.12
C VAL A 124 -17.00 -15.38 -2.20
N LEU A 125 -16.04 -16.31 -2.23
CA LEU A 125 -16.04 -17.44 -3.16
C LEU A 125 -16.04 -18.76 -2.38
N PHE A 126 -17.10 -19.56 -2.58
CA PHE A 126 -17.21 -20.90 -1.97
C PHE A 126 -15.99 -21.75 -2.35
N GLY A 127 -15.26 -22.23 -1.34
CA GLY A 127 -14.04 -23.04 -1.52
C GLY A 127 -12.73 -22.25 -1.47
N HIS A 128 -12.78 -20.91 -1.39
CA HIS A 128 -11.62 -20.05 -1.17
C HIS A 128 -11.84 -19.21 0.09
N ALA A 129 -10.86 -19.20 1.00
CA ALA A 129 -10.89 -18.40 2.22
C ALA A 129 -10.58 -16.92 1.92
N MET A 130 -11.30 -16.34 0.95
CA MET A 130 -11.14 -14.96 0.51
C MET A 130 -12.29 -14.10 1.02
N HIS A 131 -11.97 -12.97 1.65
CA HIS A 131 -12.95 -12.07 2.24
C HIS A 131 -12.94 -10.73 1.50
N GLN A 132 -14.09 -10.07 1.42
CA GLN A 132 -14.18 -8.68 1.00
C GLN A 132 -14.77 -7.84 2.11
N PHE A 133 -14.34 -6.58 2.16
CA PHE A 133 -14.90 -5.59 3.06
C PHE A 133 -14.96 -4.24 2.36
N THR A 134 -15.77 -3.34 2.92
CA THR A 134 -15.89 -1.98 2.40
C THR A 134 -15.02 -1.05 3.23
N VAL A 135 -14.23 -0.24 2.53
CA VAL A 135 -13.49 0.87 3.11
C VAL A 135 -14.12 2.18 2.67
N SER A 136 -14.19 3.14 3.57
CA SER A 136 -14.38 4.54 3.23
C SER A 136 -13.01 5.15 2.97
N ILE A 137 -12.89 5.98 1.93
CA ILE A 137 -11.68 6.71 1.61
C ILE A 137 -11.96 8.20 1.45
N ARG A 138 -10.96 9.03 1.78
CA ARG A 138 -10.98 10.49 1.72
C ARG A 138 -9.63 11.03 1.25
N ASN A 139 -9.66 12.21 0.64
CA ASN A 139 -8.44 12.95 0.33
C ASN A 139 -7.89 13.59 1.62
N PRO A 140 -6.65 13.28 2.06
CA PRO A 140 -6.05 13.90 3.24
C PRO A 140 -5.77 15.40 3.05
N ASN A 141 -5.54 15.91 1.82
CA ASN A 141 -5.32 17.34 1.58
C ASN A 141 -6.53 18.20 1.97
N THR A 142 -7.73 17.63 2.00
CA THR A 142 -8.97 18.34 2.34
C THR A 142 -9.50 17.95 3.72
N TRP A 143 -8.68 17.33 4.58
CA TRP A 143 -9.13 16.74 5.85
C TRP A 143 -9.99 17.66 6.72
N LYS A 144 -9.65 18.96 6.80
CA LYS A 144 -10.39 19.97 7.59
C LYS A 144 -11.83 20.21 7.10
N LYS A 145 -12.10 19.91 5.83
CA LYS A 145 -13.40 20.13 5.17
C LYS A 145 -14.09 18.82 4.79
N ASN A 146 -13.47 17.68 5.05
CA ASN A 146 -14.03 16.39 4.67
C ASN A 146 -15.32 16.10 5.43
N THR A 147 -16.37 15.81 4.67
CA THR A 147 -17.68 15.38 5.14
C THR A 147 -18.08 14.07 4.45
N TRP A 148 -19.28 13.55 4.72
CA TRP A 148 -19.81 12.39 4.00
C TRP A 148 -19.90 12.63 2.48
N GLN A 149 -20.17 13.85 2.04
CA GLN A 149 -20.18 14.22 0.61
C GLN A 149 -18.79 14.11 -0.04
N HIS A 150 -17.72 14.15 0.76
CA HIS A 150 -16.33 14.03 0.30
C HIS A 150 -15.77 12.61 0.53
N THR A 151 -16.63 11.64 0.86
CA THR A 151 -16.24 10.27 1.18
C THR A 151 -16.63 9.34 0.03
N MET A 152 -15.68 8.52 -0.43
CA MET A 152 -15.95 7.41 -1.35
C MET A 152 -15.93 6.08 -0.61
N HIS A 153 -16.71 5.12 -1.08
CA HIS A 153 -16.74 3.76 -0.54
C HIS A 153 -16.24 2.77 -1.59
N LEU A 154 -15.23 1.98 -1.23
CA LEU A 154 -14.65 0.96 -2.10
C LEU A 154 -14.80 -0.42 -1.45
N THR A 155 -15.28 -1.39 -2.22
CA THR A 155 -15.14 -2.80 -1.84
C THR A 155 -13.75 -3.28 -2.24
N VAL A 156 -13.04 -3.84 -1.27
CA VAL A 156 -11.67 -4.34 -1.42
C VAL A 156 -11.60 -5.81 -1.04
N LEU A 157 -10.71 -6.55 -1.68
CA LEU A 157 -10.35 -7.91 -1.30
C LEU A 157 -9.35 -7.85 -0.14
N GLU A 158 -9.62 -8.62 0.91
CA GLU A 158 -8.62 -8.96 1.91
C GLU A 158 -7.64 -9.95 1.27
N ASP A 159 -6.39 -9.51 1.15
CA ASP A 159 -5.31 -10.26 0.51
C ASP A 159 -4.08 -10.16 1.39
N THR A 160 -3.83 -11.22 2.18
CA THR A 160 -2.65 -11.36 3.03
C THR A 160 -1.32 -11.29 2.25
N GLY A 161 -1.35 -11.47 0.92
CA GLY A 161 -0.17 -11.32 0.06
C GLY A 161 0.11 -9.89 -0.39
N ALA A 162 -0.79 -8.92 -0.11
CA ALA A 162 -0.65 -7.55 -0.58
C ALA A 162 -0.01 -6.63 0.48
N SER A 163 1.18 -6.11 0.19
CA SER A 163 1.91 -5.19 1.09
C SER A 163 1.31 -3.78 1.17
N ALA A 164 0.48 -3.37 0.21
CA ALA A 164 -0.16 -2.06 0.18
C ALA A 164 -1.60 -2.14 -0.34
N MET A 165 -2.43 -1.15 0.01
CA MET A 165 -3.77 -1.03 -0.58
C MET A 165 -3.63 -0.79 -2.09
N LYS A 166 -4.47 -1.43 -2.91
CA LYS A 166 -4.56 -1.15 -4.35
C LYS A 166 -5.88 -0.49 -4.68
N ILE A 167 -5.82 0.70 -5.27
CA ILE A 167 -6.98 1.38 -5.88
C ILE A 167 -6.75 1.54 -7.39
N PHE A 168 -7.80 1.86 -8.13
CA PHE A 168 -7.70 2.12 -9.57
C PHE A 168 -7.47 3.61 -9.86
N GLN A 169 -6.92 3.91 -11.04
CA GLN A 169 -6.74 5.29 -11.51
C GLN A 169 -8.06 6.07 -11.50
N GLN A 170 -9.17 5.42 -11.86
CA GLN A 170 -10.50 6.03 -11.82
C GLN A 170 -10.95 6.38 -10.40
N ASP A 171 -10.54 5.60 -9.39
CA ASP A 171 -10.86 5.90 -7.98
C ASP A 171 -10.16 7.19 -7.55
N ARG A 172 -8.88 7.36 -7.92
CA ARG A 172 -8.13 8.60 -7.72
C ARG A 172 -8.84 9.78 -8.38
N VAL A 173 -9.14 9.69 -9.69
CA VAL A 173 -9.80 10.78 -10.43
C VAL A 173 -11.13 11.17 -9.79
N ASN A 174 -11.92 10.19 -9.36
CA ASN A 174 -13.19 10.44 -8.70
C ASN A 174 -13.00 11.10 -7.33
N LEU A 175 -12.02 10.65 -6.55
CA LEU A 175 -11.76 11.19 -5.22
C LEU A 175 -11.20 12.62 -5.29
N GLU A 176 -10.33 12.90 -6.26
CA GLU A 176 -9.80 14.24 -6.51
C GLU A 176 -10.91 15.20 -6.94
N ARG A 177 -11.81 14.75 -7.84
CA ARG A 177 -12.99 15.53 -8.24
C ARG A 177 -13.93 15.79 -7.07
N LEU A 178 -14.17 14.77 -6.24
CA LEU A 178 -15.08 14.85 -5.10
C LEU A 178 -14.55 15.82 -4.03
N SER A 179 -13.24 15.77 -3.76
CA SER A 179 -12.57 16.64 -2.79
C SER A 179 -12.27 18.04 -3.33
N GLY A 180 -12.19 18.22 -4.65
CA GLY A 180 -11.75 19.46 -5.27
C GLY A 180 -10.25 19.71 -5.13
N ALA A 181 -9.46 18.67 -4.81
CA ALA A 181 -8.01 18.75 -4.63
C ALA A 181 -7.33 17.47 -5.14
N SER A 182 -6.10 17.58 -5.61
CA SER A 182 -5.28 16.41 -5.97
C SER A 182 -4.94 15.55 -4.74
N LEU A 183 -4.76 14.25 -4.94
CA LEU A 183 -4.23 13.37 -3.89
C LEU A 183 -2.74 13.68 -3.65
N PRO A 184 -2.24 13.55 -2.41
CA PRO A 184 -0.80 13.60 -2.18
C PRO A 184 -0.14 12.41 -2.84
N VAL A 185 0.73 12.68 -3.80
CA VAL A 185 1.61 11.68 -4.43
C VAL A 185 2.89 11.65 -3.62
N ILE A 186 3.34 10.46 -3.24
CA ILE A 186 4.55 10.25 -2.43
C ILE A 186 5.65 9.51 -3.19
N GLY A 187 5.40 9.14 -4.45
CA GLY A 187 6.39 8.54 -5.34
C GLY A 187 5.83 7.40 -6.19
N ALA A 188 6.69 6.50 -6.64
CA ALA A 188 6.33 5.28 -7.34
C ALA A 188 7.14 4.08 -6.80
N THR A 189 6.64 2.87 -7.02
CA THR A 189 7.28 1.62 -6.56
C THR A 189 7.19 0.54 -7.62
N SER A 190 8.12 -0.41 -7.57
CA SER A 190 7.96 -1.70 -8.21
C SER A 190 7.33 -2.68 -7.23
N MET A 191 6.36 -3.46 -7.68
CA MET A 191 5.64 -4.45 -6.88
C MET A 191 5.77 -5.82 -7.55
N SER A 192 6.05 -6.84 -6.76
CA SER A 192 6.01 -8.23 -7.22
C SER A 192 4.58 -8.75 -7.21
N THR A 193 4.15 -9.35 -8.32
CA THR A 193 2.85 -10.03 -8.44
C THR A 193 3.06 -11.44 -8.98
N ALA A 194 2.01 -12.27 -8.93
CA ALA A 194 2.03 -13.57 -9.59
C ALA A 194 2.29 -13.49 -11.11
N GLY A 195 2.00 -12.33 -11.72
CA GLY A 195 2.27 -12.06 -13.14
C GLY A 195 3.63 -11.41 -13.41
N GLY A 196 4.49 -11.25 -12.40
CA GLY A 196 5.78 -10.56 -12.51
C GLY A 196 5.77 -9.17 -11.86
N LEU A 197 6.83 -8.41 -12.12
CA LEU A 197 7.00 -7.05 -11.58
C LEU A 197 6.10 -6.05 -12.30
N VAL A 198 5.43 -5.19 -11.53
CA VAL A 198 4.60 -4.10 -12.04
C VAL A 198 4.99 -2.79 -11.38
N GLN A 199 4.85 -1.67 -12.09
CA GLN A 199 5.08 -0.34 -11.52
C GLN A 199 3.77 0.28 -11.04
N ALA A 200 3.81 0.96 -9.90
CA ALA A 200 2.66 1.61 -9.31
C ALA A 200 3.01 2.98 -8.74
N ASP A 201 2.12 3.95 -8.93
CA ASP A 201 2.18 5.24 -8.27
C ASP A 201 1.68 5.10 -6.83
N ASN A 202 2.35 5.77 -5.91
CA ASN A 202 1.99 5.77 -4.50
C ASN A 202 1.30 7.09 -4.14
N VAL A 203 0.12 6.98 -3.54
CA VAL A 203 -0.62 8.12 -3.01
C VAL A 203 -0.95 7.89 -1.54
N LEU A 204 -1.17 8.98 -0.81
CA LEU A 204 -1.71 8.91 0.55
C LEU A 204 -3.24 9.01 0.53
N LEU A 205 -3.88 8.16 1.34
CA LEU A 205 -5.32 8.15 1.55
C LEU A 205 -5.63 8.20 3.03
N HIS A 206 -6.69 8.93 3.38
CA HIS A 206 -7.39 8.70 4.63
C HIS A 206 -8.39 7.57 4.43
N VAL A 207 -8.24 6.48 5.18
CA VAL A 207 -9.13 5.31 5.12
C VAL A 207 -9.82 5.04 6.44
N ASN A 208 -10.97 4.38 6.36
CA ASN A 208 -11.70 3.90 7.51
C ASN A 208 -12.49 2.65 7.11
N MET A 209 -12.68 1.69 8.00
CA MET A 209 -13.60 0.59 7.71
C MET A 209 -15.04 1.11 7.65
N PHE A 210 -15.82 0.60 6.70
CA PHE A 210 -17.22 0.97 6.55
C PHE A 210 -18.11 -0.24 6.73
N HIS A 211 -19.06 -0.14 7.66
CA HIS A 211 -20.05 -1.18 7.88
C HIS A 211 -21.36 -0.56 8.36
N ASN A 212 -22.50 -1.08 7.89
CA ASN A 212 -23.84 -0.63 8.26
C ASN A 212 -24.04 0.89 8.21
N GLY A 213 -23.54 1.55 7.16
CA GLY A 213 -23.76 2.98 6.94
C GLY A 213 -22.84 3.91 7.73
N GLN A 214 -21.87 3.38 8.49
CA GLN A 214 -20.99 4.17 9.33
C GLN A 214 -19.52 3.79 9.19
N ALA A 215 -18.66 4.78 9.44
CA ALA A 215 -17.24 4.58 9.65
C ALA A 215 -17.05 3.89 11.00
N MET A 216 -16.28 2.82 11.02
CA MET A 216 -16.17 1.95 12.18
C MET A 216 -14.95 2.28 13.04
N LEU A 217 -13.93 2.90 12.45
CA LEU A 217 -12.78 3.38 13.18
C LEU A 217 -13.04 4.82 13.68
N PRO A 218 -12.59 5.13 14.90
CA PRO A 218 -12.80 6.42 15.56
C PRO A 218 -11.99 7.55 14.92
N ARG A 219 -10.92 7.20 14.21
CA ARG A 219 -10.10 8.13 13.42
C ARG A 219 -9.95 7.61 12.00
N TRP A 220 -9.71 8.52 11.08
CA TRP A 220 -9.25 8.16 9.75
C TRP A 220 -7.79 7.74 9.83
N ILE A 221 -7.47 6.61 9.22
CA ILE A 221 -6.12 6.09 9.17
C ILE A 221 -5.48 6.64 7.90
N GLU A 222 -4.31 7.24 8.01
CA GLU A 222 -3.53 7.58 6.84
C GLU A 222 -2.76 6.34 6.39
N ILE A 223 -2.92 5.95 5.13
CA ILE A 223 -2.19 4.82 4.55
C ILE A 223 -1.65 5.19 3.18
N ARG A 224 -0.61 4.47 2.78
CA ARG A 224 -0.16 4.40 1.40
C ARG A 224 -1.10 3.48 0.58
N ALA A 225 -1.51 3.96 -0.58
CA ALA A 225 -2.17 3.17 -1.60
C ALA A 225 -1.40 3.22 -2.92
N CYS A 226 -1.37 2.09 -3.60
CA CYS A 226 -0.75 1.90 -4.90
C CYS A 226 -1.79 1.97 -6.02
N ILE A 227 -1.43 2.65 -7.09
CA ILE A 227 -2.19 2.73 -8.33
C ILE A 227 -1.32 2.15 -9.44
N GLY A 228 -1.68 0.97 -9.96
CA GLY A 228 -0.91 0.35 -11.05
C GLY A 228 -0.88 1.27 -12.27
N ARG A 229 0.32 1.50 -12.82
CA ARG A 229 0.46 2.26 -14.07
C ARG A 229 -0.07 1.40 -15.22
N GLN A 230 -1.04 1.94 -15.96
CA GLN A 230 -1.66 1.26 -17.09
C GLN A 230 -1.68 2.20 -18.29
N THR A 231 -1.69 1.62 -19.49
CA THR A 231 -1.90 2.39 -20.71
C THR A 231 -3.23 3.17 -20.64
N PRO A 232 -3.28 4.41 -21.15
CA PRO A 232 -4.52 5.19 -21.18
C PRO A 232 -5.68 4.39 -21.79
N ASN A 233 -6.88 4.50 -21.21
CA ASN A 233 -8.11 3.79 -21.62
C ASN A 233 -8.09 2.27 -21.44
N THR A 234 -7.17 1.72 -20.64
CA THR A 234 -7.20 0.30 -20.28
C THR A 234 -8.17 0.10 -19.10
N ASP A 235 -9.07 -0.87 -19.23
CA ASP A 235 -9.93 -1.23 -18.11
C ASP A 235 -9.09 -1.77 -16.94
N PRO A 236 -9.44 -1.41 -15.70
CA PRO A 236 -8.70 -1.87 -14.54
C PRO A 236 -8.75 -3.40 -14.43
N ALA A 237 -7.60 -4.04 -14.61
CA ALA A 237 -7.48 -5.48 -14.42
C ALA A 237 -7.38 -5.89 -12.94
N GLY A 238 -8.10 -6.96 -12.60
CA GLY A 238 -8.11 -7.58 -11.28
C GLY A 238 -9.03 -6.87 -10.28
N VAL A 239 -8.78 -7.11 -8.99
CA VAL A 239 -9.57 -6.55 -7.90
C VAL A 239 -8.80 -5.46 -7.17
N ARG A 240 -9.52 -4.61 -6.42
CA ARG A 240 -8.94 -3.72 -5.42
C ARG A 240 -8.48 -4.55 -4.23
N LEU A 241 -7.36 -4.18 -3.62
CA LEU A 241 -6.77 -4.92 -2.50
C LEU A 241 -6.80 -4.04 -1.27
N GLY A 242 -7.15 -4.62 -0.11
CA GLY A 242 -7.21 -3.92 1.16
C GLY A 242 -5.83 -3.51 1.67
N GLY A 243 -4.79 -4.26 1.29
CA GLY A 243 -3.44 -4.08 1.80
C GLY A 243 -3.29 -4.58 3.24
N VAL A 244 -2.09 -4.40 3.78
CA VAL A 244 -1.70 -5.01 5.07
C VAL A 244 -2.24 -4.28 6.30
N TRP A 245 -2.67 -3.01 6.17
CA TRP A 245 -3.02 -2.15 7.32
C TRP A 245 -4.08 -2.76 8.25
N LEU A 246 -5.01 -3.56 7.72
CA LEU A 246 -6.01 -4.27 8.51
C LEU A 246 -5.37 -5.17 9.57
N HIS A 247 -4.34 -5.92 9.17
CA HIS A 247 -3.60 -6.87 10.02
C HIS A 247 -2.60 -6.20 10.95
N HIS A 248 -2.09 -5.01 10.58
CA HIS A 248 -1.23 -4.23 11.49
C HIS A 248 -2.02 -3.53 12.60
N MET A 249 -3.28 -3.19 12.34
CA MET A 249 -4.05 -2.36 13.27
C MET A 249 -5.08 -3.14 14.09
N LEU A 250 -5.54 -4.28 13.58
CA LEU A 250 -6.67 -5.02 14.14
C LEU A 250 -6.30 -6.50 14.33
N TYR A 251 -6.80 -7.10 15.41
CA TYR A 251 -6.85 -8.54 15.54
C TYR A 251 -7.71 -9.14 14.44
N CYS A 252 -7.13 -10.03 13.65
CA CYS A 252 -7.82 -10.80 12.62
C CYS A 252 -7.77 -12.28 13.00
N LEU A 253 -8.93 -12.91 13.17
CA LEU A 253 -9.07 -14.27 13.70
C LEU A 253 -10.02 -15.10 12.83
N SER A 254 -9.74 -16.38 12.71
CA SER A 254 -10.65 -17.37 12.12
C SER A 254 -11.04 -18.40 13.18
N ALA A 255 -12.28 -18.90 13.12
CA ALA A 255 -12.80 -19.92 14.01
C ALA A 255 -13.05 -21.25 13.26
N PRO A 256 -12.82 -22.43 13.87
CA PRO A 256 -13.15 -23.73 13.28
C PRO A 256 -14.65 -24.03 13.44
N ASP A 257 -15.49 -23.19 12.84
CA ASP A 257 -16.96 -23.20 12.93
C ASP A 257 -17.65 -23.58 11.61
N ASN A 258 -16.87 -24.02 10.61
CA ASN A 258 -17.30 -24.34 9.25
C ASN A 258 -17.87 -23.17 8.42
N THR A 259 -17.85 -21.94 8.93
CA THR A 259 -18.36 -20.77 8.20
C THR A 259 -17.29 -20.14 7.31
N GLY A 260 -16.02 -20.34 7.67
CA GLY A 260 -14.89 -19.68 7.01
C GLY A 260 -14.90 -18.16 7.22
N ASN A 261 -15.57 -17.66 8.26
CA ASN A 261 -15.60 -16.24 8.58
C ASN A 261 -14.25 -15.77 9.13
N MET A 262 -13.91 -14.53 8.81
CA MET A 262 -12.84 -13.79 9.48
C MET A 262 -13.44 -12.77 10.43
N HIS A 263 -13.03 -12.84 11.69
CA HIS A 263 -13.43 -11.92 12.75
C HIS A 263 -12.33 -10.90 12.94
N VAL A 264 -12.68 -9.63 12.76
CA VAL A 264 -11.77 -8.50 12.81
C VAL A 264 -12.17 -7.62 13.98
N GLY A 265 -11.22 -7.23 14.81
CA GLY A 265 -11.51 -6.29 15.88
C GLY A 265 -10.28 -5.78 16.58
N THR A 266 -10.45 -4.82 17.48
CA THR A 266 -9.34 -4.22 18.24
C THR A 266 -9.27 -4.72 19.68
N ASN A 267 -10.25 -5.53 20.10
CA ASN A 267 -10.28 -6.16 21.40
C ASN A 267 -10.42 -7.68 21.25
N LEU A 268 -9.37 -8.40 21.59
CA LEU A 268 -9.35 -9.87 21.51
C LEU A 268 -10.42 -10.51 22.40
N GLN A 269 -10.64 -10.00 23.62
CA GLN A 269 -11.64 -10.57 24.52
C GLN A 269 -13.06 -10.41 23.99
N GLU A 270 -13.36 -9.25 23.39
CA GLU A 270 -14.63 -9.00 22.72
C GLU A 270 -14.83 -9.95 21.54
N ILE A 271 -13.79 -10.16 20.73
CA ILE A 271 -13.85 -11.15 19.64
C ILE A 271 -14.17 -12.53 20.22
N LEU A 272 -13.40 -13.00 21.20
CA LEU A 272 -13.58 -14.33 21.80
C LEU A 272 -14.96 -14.50 22.45
N ALA A 273 -15.53 -13.45 23.04
CA ALA A 273 -16.87 -13.48 23.62
C ALA A 273 -17.99 -13.59 22.57
N ASN A 274 -17.73 -13.13 21.33
CA ASN A 274 -18.68 -13.14 20.23
C ASN A 274 -18.41 -14.24 19.19
N LEU A 275 -17.34 -15.02 19.36
CA LEU A 275 -17.07 -16.16 18.49
C LEU A 275 -18.18 -17.21 18.65
N PRO A 276 -18.66 -17.80 17.54
CA PRO A 276 -19.56 -18.94 17.63
C PRO A 276 -18.88 -20.13 18.33
N PRO A 277 -19.64 -21.04 18.96
CA PRO A 277 -19.09 -22.24 19.58
C PRO A 277 -18.20 -23.02 18.61
N CYS A 278 -16.92 -23.12 18.95
CA CYS A 278 -15.92 -23.80 18.15
C CYS A 278 -15.78 -25.24 18.63
N ASN A 279 -16.02 -26.22 17.75
CA ASN A 279 -15.67 -27.61 18.00
C ASN A 279 -14.71 -28.12 16.91
N PRO A 280 -13.39 -28.08 17.17
CA PRO A 280 -12.39 -28.55 16.20
C PRO A 280 -12.61 -30.00 15.75
N ALA A 281 -13.19 -30.85 16.61
CA ALA A 281 -13.48 -32.25 16.27
C ALA A 281 -14.61 -32.39 15.23
N SER A 282 -15.38 -31.33 14.97
CA SER A 282 -16.45 -31.27 13.98
C SER A 282 -16.14 -30.28 12.84
N ALA A 283 -14.90 -29.80 12.76
CA ALA A 283 -14.46 -28.93 11.69
C ALA A 283 -14.28 -29.74 10.40
N ASN A 284 -14.90 -29.27 9.32
CA ASN A 284 -14.82 -29.85 7.98
C ASN A 284 -13.87 -28.96 7.15
N PRO A 285 -12.77 -29.50 6.60
CA PRO A 285 -11.99 -28.75 5.64
C PRO A 285 -12.88 -28.40 4.43
N PRO A 286 -12.69 -27.22 3.81
CA PRO A 286 -13.43 -26.86 2.60
C PRO A 286 -13.27 -27.97 1.56
N PRO A 287 -14.33 -28.31 0.80
CA PRO A 287 -14.30 -29.43 -0.12
C PRO A 287 -13.14 -29.22 -1.10
N THR A 288 -12.18 -30.16 -1.14
CA THR A 288 -11.17 -30.19 -2.20
C THR A 288 -11.91 -30.21 -3.54
N PRO A 289 -11.67 -29.26 -4.45
CA PRO A 289 -12.30 -29.29 -5.75
C PRO A 289 -12.00 -30.65 -6.37
N ARG A 290 -13.05 -31.42 -6.69
CA ARG A 290 -12.88 -32.68 -7.41
C ARG A 290 -12.11 -32.36 -8.68
N ARG A 291 -10.90 -32.92 -8.83
CA ARG A 291 -10.17 -32.88 -10.10
C ARG A 291 -11.16 -33.33 -11.18
N ARG A 292 -11.52 -32.43 -12.10
CA ARG A 292 -12.06 -32.86 -13.39
C ARG A 292 -10.91 -33.59 -14.07
N ILE A 293 -11.01 -34.92 -14.09
CA ILE A 293 -10.18 -35.78 -14.94
C ILE A 293 -10.66 -35.56 -16.37
#